data_AF-U2H639-F1
#
_entry.id   AF-U2H639-F1
#
_cell.length_a   1.000
_cell.length_b   1.000
_cell.length_c   1.000
_cell.angle_alpha   90.00
_cell.angle_beta   90.00
_cell.angle_gamma   90.00
#
_symmetry.space_group_name_H-M   'P 1'
#
loop_
_entity.id
_entity.type
_entity.pdbx_description
1 polymer ?
#
loop_
_entity_poly.entity_id
_entity_poly.type
_entity_poly.pdbx_seq_one_letter_code
_entity_poly.pdbx_strand_id
1 'polypeptide(L)'
;MDFIALVKESGITEKDLSGSAISQVELEGSQIVKAILREHIPSPKIAFRDTQSYFGILLDDNNRKPLARLHFNSANKYLEVFHNGKDKGEKKLLQDIDDIFTYKKELVETLKQYE
;
A
#
# COMPACT_ATOMS: atom_id res chain seq x y z
N MET A 1 -9.94 -11.87 -18.29
CA MET A 1 -8.92 -12.10 -17.25
C MET A 1 -9.66 -11.97 -15.94
N ASP A 2 -9.89 -13.07 -15.23
CA ASP A 2 -10.76 -13.05 -14.05
C ASP A 2 -10.03 -12.42 -12.86
N PHE A 3 -10.78 -11.78 -11.96
CA PHE A 3 -10.27 -11.02 -10.82
C PHE A 3 -9.21 -11.79 -10.00
N ILE A 4 -9.40 -13.10 -9.83
CA ILE A 4 -8.46 -14.02 -9.16
C ILE A 4 -7.08 -14.06 -9.85
N ALA A 5 -7.03 -14.00 -11.19
CA ALA A 5 -5.77 -14.01 -11.94
C ALA A 5 -5.00 -12.69 -11.78
N LEU A 6 -5.71 -11.56 -11.80
CA LEU A 6 -5.13 -10.22 -11.58
C LEU A 6 -4.54 -10.10 -10.17
N VAL A 7 -5.24 -10.66 -9.17
CA VAL A 7 -4.79 -10.70 -7.77
C VAL A 7 -3.51 -11.54 -7.63
N LYS A 8 -3.43 -12.70 -8.30
CA LYS A 8 -2.23 -13.55 -8.30
C LYS A 8 -1.01 -12.88 -8.96
N GLU A 9 -1.17 -12.24 -10.12
CA GLU A 9 -0.08 -11.48 -10.77
C GLU A 9 0.39 -10.29 -9.93
N SER A 10 -0.54 -9.66 -9.21
CA SER A 10 -0.27 -8.55 -8.31
C SER A 10 0.51 -8.95 -7.04
N GLY A 11 0.76 -10.24 -6.83
CA GLY A 11 1.46 -10.78 -5.66
C GLY A 11 0.62 -10.75 -4.37
N ILE A 12 -0.69 -10.64 -4.51
CA ILE A 12 -1.64 -10.74 -3.39
C ILE A 12 -1.99 -12.23 -3.23
N THR A 13 -1.88 -12.74 -2.01
CA THR A 13 -2.08 -14.16 -1.73
C THR A 13 -3.55 -14.46 -1.42
N GLU A 14 -3.98 -15.72 -1.57
CA GLU A 14 -5.33 -16.17 -1.20
C GLU A 14 -5.63 -15.93 0.30
N LYS A 15 -4.60 -15.83 1.14
CA LYS A 15 -4.71 -15.45 2.56
C LYS A 15 -5.12 -13.99 2.73
N ASP A 16 -4.66 -13.10 1.86
CA ASP A 16 -5.01 -11.66 1.87
C ASP A 16 -6.45 -11.41 1.38
N LEU A 17 -7.01 -12.37 0.64
CA LEU A 17 -8.40 -12.38 0.16
C LEU A 17 -9.38 -13.04 1.16
N SER A 18 -8.89 -13.68 2.22
CA SER A 18 -9.72 -14.50 3.10
C SER A 18 -10.58 -13.64 4.04
N GLY A 19 -11.74 -13.20 3.56
CA GLY A 19 -12.80 -12.57 4.36
C GLY A 19 -13.04 -11.08 4.13
N SER A 20 -12.31 -10.46 3.20
CA SER A 20 -12.50 -9.04 2.85
C SER A 20 -12.57 -8.80 1.35
N ALA A 21 -13.53 -7.97 0.95
CA ALA A 21 -13.68 -7.52 -0.43
C ALA A 21 -12.70 -6.37 -0.70
N ILE A 22 -11.42 -6.69 -0.93
CA ILE A 22 -10.44 -5.71 -1.46
C ILE A 22 -11.07 -5.06 -2.69
N SER A 23 -11.25 -3.75 -2.65
CA SER A 23 -11.85 -3.02 -3.75
C SER A 23 -10.86 -2.87 -4.91
N GLN A 24 -11.37 -2.69 -6.13
CA GLN A 24 -10.53 -2.46 -7.31
C GLN A 24 -9.66 -1.20 -7.15
N VAL A 25 -10.17 -0.19 -6.44
CA VAL A 25 -9.46 1.08 -6.19
C VAL A 25 -8.29 0.89 -5.21
N GLU A 26 -8.47 0.07 -4.17
CA GLU A 26 -7.37 -0.28 -3.26
C GLU A 26 -6.30 -1.11 -3.96
N LEU A 27 -6.73 -2.05 -4.81
CA LEU A 27 -5.82 -2.83 -5.63
C LEU A 27 -4.97 -1.90 -6.52
N GLU A 28 -5.61 -0.98 -7.25
CA GLU A 28 -4.94 -0.01 -8.12
C GLU A 28 -3.93 0.86 -7.34
N GLY A 29 -4.37 1.51 -6.26
CA GLY A 29 -3.49 2.34 -5.43
C GLY A 29 -2.32 1.54 -4.83
N SER A 30 -2.56 0.28 -4.44
CA SER A 30 -1.51 -0.58 -3.90
C SER A 30 -0.46 -0.96 -4.95
N GLN A 31 -0.86 -1.11 -6.22
CA GLN A 31 0.07 -1.37 -7.32
C GLN A 31 0.92 -0.15 -7.66
N ILE A 32 0.37 1.07 -7.56
CA ILE A 32 1.17 2.30 -7.74
C ILE A 32 2.26 2.38 -6.68
N VAL A 33 1.90 2.22 -5.39
CA VAL A 33 2.89 2.21 -4.30
C VAL A 33 3.94 1.11 -4.51
N LYS A 34 3.51 -0.10 -4.91
CA LYS A 34 4.42 -1.21 -5.20
C LYS A 34 5.36 -0.90 -6.36
N ALA A 35 4.87 -0.27 -7.43
CA ALA A 35 5.68 0.10 -8.58
C ALA A 35 6.80 1.09 -8.18
N ILE A 36 6.46 2.10 -7.37
CA ILE A 36 7.42 3.07 -6.82
C ILE A 36 8.50 2.38 -5.98
N LEU A 37 8.10 1.51 -5.04
CA LEU A 37 9.04 0.91 -4.09
C LEU A 37 9.88 -0.22 -4.71
N ARG A 38 9.39 -0.85 -5.79
CA ARG A 38 10.13 -1.89 -6.52
C ARG A 38 11.39 -1.39 -7.23
N GLU A 39 11.53 -0.08 -7.43
CA GLU A 39 12.80 0.51 -7.88
C GLU A 39 13.93 0.33 -6.85
N HIS A 40 13.58 0.05 -5.58
CA HIS A 40 14.53 -0.03 -4.46
C HIS A 40 14.56 -1.40 -3.76
N ILE A 41 13.45 -2.14 -3.76
CA ILE A 41 13.37 -3.46 -3.11
C ILE A 41 12.66 -4.52 -3.98
N PRO A 42 12.98 -5.81 -3.80
CA PRO A 42 12.26 -6.88 -4.50
C PRO A 42 10.77 -6.88 -4.18
N SER A 43 9.94 -7.13 -5.20
CA SER A 43 8.48 -7.26 -5.08
C SER A 43 8.01 -8.16 -3.92
N PRO A 44 8.62 -9.33 -3.63
CA PRO A 44 8.16 -10.20 -2.55
C PRO A 44 8.30 -9.60 -1.14
N LYS A 45 9.10 -8.54 -0.98
CA LYS A 45 9.21 -7.82 0.30
C LYS A 45 8.07 -6.83 0.54
N ILE A 46 7.24 -6.55 -0.46
CA ILE A 46 6.11 -5.63 -0.35
C ILE A 46 4.86 -6.47 -0.18
N ALA A 47 4.37 -6.55 1.06
CA ALA A 47 3.19 -7.31 1.43
C ALA A 47 1.97 -6.40 1.53
N PHE A 48 0.81 -6.94 1.23
CA PHE A 48 -0.47 -6.25 1.29
C PHE A 48 -1.33 -6.86 2.38
N ARG A 49 -1.97 -6.03 3.19
CA ARG A 49 -2.78 -6.50 4.29
C ARG A 49 -4.04 -5.68 4.40
N ASP A 50 -5.17 -6.31 4.16
CA ASP A 50 -6.44 -5.65 4.42
C ASP A 50 -6.71 -5.57 5.92
N THR A 51 -7.27 -4.44 6.33
CA THR A 51 -7.76 -4.21 7.69
C THR A 51 -9.10 -3.50 7.60
N GLN A 52 -9.92 -3.61 8.65
CA GLN A 52 -11.24 -2.97 8.67
C GLN A 52 -11.20 -1.45 8.40
N SER A 53 -10.10 -0.78 8.76
CA SER A 53 -9.99 0.68 8.69
C SER A 53 -9.17 1.19 7.51
N TYR A 54 -8.34 0.36 6.89
CA TYR A 54 -7.44 0.74 5.80
C TYR A 54 -6.82 -0.48 5.11
N PHE A 55 -6.35 -0.30 3.88
CA PHE A 55 -5.51 -1.27 3.18
C PHE A 55 -4.02 -0.99 3.44
N GLY A 56 -3.34 -1.91 4.12
CA GLY A 56 -1.96 -1.79 4.55
C GLY A 56 -0.96 -2.28 3.52
N ILE A 57 0.16 -1.56 3.38
CA ILE A 57 1.30 -1.93 2.55
C ILE A 57 2.52 -2.02 3.48
N LEU A 58 3.10 -3.21 3.61
CA LEU A 58 4.08 -3.54 4.65
C LEU A 58 5.39 -4.05 4.04
N LEU A 59 6.50 -3.74 4.71
CA LEU A 59 7.79 -4.35 4.39
C LEU A 59 7.92 -5.71 5.11
N ASP A 60 8.29 -6.74 4.37
CA ASP A 60 8.52 -8.10 4.85
C ASP A 60 7.33 -8.72 5.62
N ASP A 61 6.09 -8.37 5.25
CA ASP A 61 4.86 -8.77 5.97
C ASP A 61 4.91 -8.48 7.48
N ASN A 62 5.53 -7.36 7.85
CA ASN A 62 5.73 -6.98 9.24
C ASN A 62 4.93 -5.72 9.60
N ASN A 63 3.95 -5.86 10.49
CA ASN A 63 3.12 -4.74 10.97
C ASN A 63 3.93 -3.62 11.67
N ARG A 64 5.18 -3.88 12.09
CA ARG A 64 6.09 -2.87 12.66
C ARG A 64 6.90 -2.11 11.60
N LYS A 65 6.75 -2.47 10.33
CA LYS A 65 7.40 -1.84 9.18
C LYS A 65 6.36 -1.39 8.12
N PRO A 66 5.41 -0.50 8.46
CA PRO A 66 4.49 0.02 7.46
C PRO A 66 5.21 0.87 6.41
N LEU A 67 4.94 0.60 5.14
CA LEU A 67 5.42 1.41 4.00
C LEU A 67 4.38 2.49 3.65
N ALA A 68 3.10 2.12 3.64
CA ALA A 68 1.98 3.03 3.45
C ALA A 68 0.66 2.42 3.92
N ARG A 69 -0.39 3.24 4.05
CA ARG A 69 -1.78 2.78 4.20
C ARG A 69 -2.70 3.55 3.26
N LEU A 70 -3.66 2.85 2.65
CA LEU A 70 -4.70 3.43 1.81
C LEU A 70 -6.01 3.47 2.62
N HIS A 71 -6.53 4.67 2.84
CA HIS A 71 -7.80 4.89 3.54
C HIS A 71 -8.88 5.22 2.50
N PHE A 72 -9.39 4.21 1.79
CA PHE A 72 -10.33 4.40 0.67
C PHE A 72 -11.79 4.03 1.00
N ASN A 73 -12.05 3.61 2.24
CA ASN A 73 -13.37 3.19 2.72
C ASN A 73 -14.34 4.36 3.00
N SER A 74 -13.95 5.60 2.67
CA SER A 74 -14.75 6.81 2.93
C SER A 74 -14.86 7.67 1.67
N ALA A 75 -15.72 8.70 1.71
CA ALA A 75 -15.87 9.63 0.58
C ALA A 75 -14.55 10.30 0.17
N ASN A 76 -13.68 10.58 1.16
CA ASN A 76 -12.34 11.09 0.93
C ASN A 76 -11.34 9.94 0.91
N LYS A 77 -10.40 9.97 -0.05
CA LYS A 77 -9.32 9.00 -0.16
C LYS A 77 -8.05 9.60 0.43
N TYR A 78 -7.35 8.83 1.26
CA TYR A 78 -6.07 9.27 1.81
C TYR A 78 -4.98 8.22 1.61
N LEU A 79 -3.78 8.70 1.31
CA LEU A 79 -2.53 7.96 1.45
C LEU A 79 -1.89 8.34 2.79
N GLU A 80 -1.62 7.37 3.66
CA GLU A 80 -0.81 7.59 4.86
C GLU A 80 0.64 7.17 4.61
N VAL A 81 1.58 8.08 4.77
CA VAL A 81 3.04 7.86 4.61
C VAL A 81 3.76 7.99 5.95
N PHE A 82 4.89 7.29 6.13
CA PHE A 82 5.60 7.17 7.41
C PHE A 82 7.04 7.71 7.36
N HIS A 83 7.31 8.68 6.48
CA HIS A 83 8.64 9.25 6.24
C HIS A 83 9.29 9.93 7.45
N ASN A 84 8.52 10.18 8.53
CA ASN A 84 8.99 10.73 9.80
C ASN A 84 9.03 9.71 10.95
N GLY A 85 8.72 8.44 10.69
CA GLY A 85 8.65 7.37 11.70
C GLY A 85 7.39 6.55 11.54
N LYS A 86 7.46 5.24 11.79
CA LYS A 86 6.28 4.34 11.79
C LYS A 86 5.12 4.80 12.69
N ASP A 87 5.42 5.55 13.75
CA ASP A 87 4.45 6.06 14.73
C ASP A 87 3.96 7.48 14.39
N LYS A 88 4.48 8.07 13.30
CA LYS A 88 4.20 9.44 12.83
C LYS A 88 3.61 9.43 11.41
N GLY A 89 2.56 8.64 11.22
CA GLY A 89 1.85 8.56 9.94
C GLY A 89 1.21 9.90 9.56
N GLU A 90 1.45 10.34 8.32
CA GLU A 90 0.86 11.55 7.77
C GLU A 90 -0.14 11.20 6.67
N LYS A 91 -1.41 11.58 6.87
CA LYS A 91 -2.46 11.41 5.86
C LYS A 91 -2.40 12.53 4.83
N LYS A 92 -2.31 12.15 3.56
CA LYS A 92 -2.35 13.00 2.39
C LYS A 92 -3.65 12.77 1.65
N LEU A 93 -4.45 13.82 1.48
CA LEU A 93 -5.72 13.74 0.75
C LEU A 93 -5.43 13.56 -0.74
N LEU A 94 -6.06 12.57 -1.36
CA LEU A 94 -5.94 12.30 -2.79
C LEU A 94 -7.20 12.81 -3.50
N GLN A 95 -7.01 13.55 -4.59
CA GLN A 95 -8.09 13.90 -5.52
C GLN A 95 -8.27 12.79 -6.55
N ASP A 96 -7.16 12.21 -7.00
CA ASP A 96 -7.09 11.05 -7.89
C ASP A 96 -6.16 9.96 -7.32
N ILE A 97 -6.30 8.71 -7.78
CA ILE A 97 -5.42 7.62 -7.35
C ILE A 97 -3.98 7.83 -7.86
N ASP A 98 -3.81 8.47 -9.02
CA ASP A 98 -2.51 8.80 -9.57
C ASP A 98 -1.73 9.82 -8.72
N ASP A 99 -2.40 10.58 -7.84
CA ASP A 99 -1.75 11.53 -6.91
C ASP A 99 -0.76 10.82 -5.96
N ILE A 100 -0.85 9.49 -5.81
CA ILE A 100 0.15 8.69 -5.07
C ILE A 100 1.57 8.92 -5.61
N PHE A 101 1.74 9.14 -6.92
CA PHE A 101 3.05 9.43 -7.53
C PHE A 101 3.69 10.71 -7.00
N THR A 102 2.88 11.70 -6.60
CA THR A 102 3.38 12.95 -5.99
C THR A 102 4.11 12.70 -4.68
N TYR A 103 3.77 11.61 -3.97
CA TYR A 103 4.37 11.23 -2.68
C TYR A 103 5.48 10.17 -2.81
N LYS A 104 6.03 9.98 -4.02
CA LYS A 104 7.14 9.03 -4.27
C LYS A 104 8.31 9.26 -3.31
N LYS A 105 8.67 10.52 -3.05
CA LYS A 105 9.81 10.85 -2.18
C LYS A 105 9.57 10.34 -0.76
N GLU A 106 8.41 10.60 -0.19
CA GLU A 106 8.04 10.19 1.18
C GLU A 106 7.94 8.66 1.32
N LEU A 107 7.45 7.97 0.29
CA LEU A 107 7.43 6.51 0.25
C LEU A 107 8.84 5.92 0.28
N VAL A 108 9.76 6.47 -0.51
CA VAL A 108 11.17 6.04 -0.53
C VAL A 108 11.87 6.41 0.78
N GLU A 109 11.60 7.58 1.36
CA GLU A 109 12.11 7.96 2.68
C GLU A 109 11.60 7.05 3.79
N THR A 110 10.33 6.61 3.73
CA THR A 110 9.78 5.61 4.66
C THR A 110 10.56 4.31 4.59
N LEU A 111 10.85 3.81 3.38
CA LEU A 111 11.62 2.58 3.19
C LEU A 111 13.01 2.67 3.84
N LYS A 112 13.71 3.80 3.67
CA LYS A 112 15.05 4.04 4.22
C LYS A 112 15.10 4.02 5.75
N GLN A 113 13.97 4.13 6.44
CA GLN A 113 13.94 4.01 7.91
C GLN A 113 14.11 2.57 8.41
N TYR A 114 13.99 1.59 7.52
CA TYR A 114 14.08 0.17 7.86
C TYR A 114 15.39 -0.48 7.40
N GLU A 115 16.28 0.30 6.77
CA GLU A 115 17.68 -0.04 6.48
C GLU A 115 18.56 0.21 7.71
#